data_AF-A0A7J9H0L8-F1
#
_entry.id   AF-A0A7J9H0L8-F1
#
_cell.length_a   1.000
_cell.length_b   1.000
_cell.length_c   1.000
_cell.angle_alpha   90.00
_cell.angle_beta   90.00
_cell.angle_gamma   90.00
#
_symmetry.space_group_name_H-M   'P 1'
#
loop_
_entity.id
_entity.type
_entity.pdbx_description
1 polymer ?
#
loop_
_entity_poly.entity_id
_entity_poly.type
_entity_poly.pdbx_seq_one_letter_code
_entity_poly.pdbx_strand_id
1 'polypeptide(L)'
;MGVHAFIVPIRDLKTHQPLPGIEINDCGHKIGLNGVDNGALRFRSVRIPRDNLLNRFGDVTRDGKYTSSLPTINKRFAATLGELVGGRVGLAHSSVGILKIAVTIAVRYSLLRQQFGPPKQPEVSILDYQSQQHKLMPMLASTYAFHFATQYLVEKYSEMKKTHDEQLVGDVHALSAGLKSYVTSFTAKSLSTCREACGGHGYAAVNRFGTLRNDHDIFQTFEGDNTVLLQQVAADLLKQYKDKFQGGALSVTWNYLRESMNTYLSQPNPVTARWESEDHLRDPKFQLDAFRYRTSRLLQSVAARLQKHTKTLGSFGAWNRCLNHLLTLAESHIESVILAKFIEAVQNCPDASSQAALKLLCDLYALDRIWKDIGTYRNVDYVAPNKAKV
;
A
#
# COMPACT_ATOMS: atom_id res chain seq x y z
N MET A 1 -6.59 32.63 1.97
CA MET A 1 -7.02 31.69 3.03
C MET A 1 -7.37 30.36 2.38
N GLY A 2 -7.31 29.23 3.10
CA GLY A 2 -7.56 27.88 2.56
C GLY A 2 -8.52 27.09 3.46
N VAL A 3 -8.46 25.76 3.39
CA VAL A 3 -9.27 24.88 4.27
C VAL A 3 -8.73 24.94 5.71
N HIS A 4 -9.63 25.09 6.68
CA HIS A 4 -9.36 25.10 8.12
C HIS A 4 -10.38 24.24 8.87
N ALA A 5 -10.01 23.78 10.06
CA ALA A 5 -10.88 22.98 10.92
C ALA A 5 -11.51 23.85 12.02
N PHE A 6 -12.80 23.64 12.26
CA PHE A 6 -13.59 24.35 13.27
C PHE A 6 -14.35 23.35 14.13
N ILE A 7 -14.43 23.62 15.42
CA ILE A 7 -15.34 22.90 16.32
C ILE A 7 -16.74 23.52 16.16
N VAL A 8 -17.72 22.72 15.77
CA VAL A 8 -19.11 23.17 15.62
C VAL A 8 -20.02 22.24 16.43
N PRO A 9 -20.65 22.72 17.51
CA PRO A 9 -21.71 21.95 18.16
C PRO A 9 -22.84 21.70 17.16
N ILE A 10 -23.23 20.43 16.96
CA ILE A 10 -24.24 20.06 15.96
C ILE A 10 -25.59 19.64 16.56
N ARG A 11 -25.61 19.27 17.83
CA ARG A 11 -26.80 18.81 18.56
C ARG A 11 -26.81 19.38 19.97
N ASP A 12 -28.01 19.58 20.52
CA ASP A 12 -28.19 19.86 21.94
C ASP A 12 -27.82 18.62 22.78
N LEU A 13 -27.04 18.82 23.85
CA LEU A 13 -26.49 17.71 24.65
C LEU A 13 -27.53 16.97 25.50
N LYS A 14 -28.71 17.55 25.73
CA LYS A 14 -29.76 16.92 26.55
C LYS A 14 -30.81 16.23 25.68
N THR A 15 -31.24 16.91 24.63
CA THR A 15 -32.35 16.46 23.76
C THR A 15 -31.86 15.74 22.51
N HIS A 16 -30.57 15.82 22.19
CA HIS A 16 -29.97 15.32 20.95
C HIS A 16 -30.56 15.89 19.65
N GLN A 17 -31.42 16.92 19.74
CA GLN A 17 -31.98 17.58 18.58
C GLN A 17 -30.91 18.42 17.86
N PRO A 18 -30.93 18.50 16.51
CA PRO A 18 -30.05 19.40 15.78
C PRO A 18 -30.19 20.85 16.26
N LEU A 19 -29.06 21.57 16.38
CA LEU A 19 -29.09 22.99 16.76
C LEU A 19 -29.59 23.88 15.61
N PRO A 20 -30.09 25.11 15.91
CA PRO A 20 -30.63 26.00 14.88
C PRO A 20 -29.66 26.25 13.71
N GLY A 21 -30.17 26.13 12.48
CA GLY A 21 -29.38 26.29 11.25
C GLY A 21 -28.56 25.06 10.85
N ILE A 22 -28.69 23.93 11.56
CA ILE A 22 -28.01 22.68 11.26
C ILE A 22 -29.03 21.64 10.80
N GLU A 23 -28.75 21.03 9.66
CA GLU A 23 -29.51 19.89 9.17
C GLU A 23 -28.59 18.66 9.13
N ILE A 24 -29.10 17.54 9.63
CA ILE A 24 -28.38 16.26 9.73
C ILE A 24 -29.28 15.19 9.14
N ASN A 25 -28.79 14.48 8.13
CA ASN A 25 -29.51 13.38 7.49
C ASN A 25 -28.64 12.12 7.47
N ASP A 26 -29.23 10.96 7.68
CA ASP A 26 -28.55 9.67 7.48
C ASP A 26 -28.36 9.43 5.96
N CYS A 27 -27.17 8.98 5.55
CA CYS A 27 -26.90 8.67 4.14
C CYS A 27 -27.55 7.35 3.67
N GLY A 28 -28.18 6.61 4.57
CA GLY A 28 -28.92 5.40 4.31
C GLY A 28 -28.07 4.13 4.31
N HIS A 29 -28.67 3.08 3.75
CA HIS A 29 -28.06 1.76 3.67
C HIS A 29 -26.84 1.77 2.73
N LYS A 30 -25.76 1.14 3.19
CA LYS A 30 -24.47 1.03 2.48
C LYS A 30 -24.20 -0.41 2.08
N ILE A 31 -23.23 -0.60 1.19
CA ILE A 31 -22.73 -1.92 0.79
C ILE A 31 -22.25 -2.71 2.02
N GLY A 32 -21.51 -2.05 2.91
CA GLY A 32 -21.00 -2.62 4.16
C GLY A 32 -20.90 -1.55 5.26
N LEU A 33 -20.41 -1.95 6.43
CA LEU A 33 -20.26 -1.09 7.61
C LEU A 33 -21.59 -0.41 8.04
N ASN A 34 -22.71 -1.13 7.93
CA ASN A 34 -24.03 -0.61 8.26
C ASN A 34 -24.25 -0.35 9.77
N GLY A 35 -23.30 -0.73 10.63
CA GLY A 35 -23.26 -0.29 12.03
C GLY A 35 -22.75 1.14 12.23
N VAL A 36 -22.29 1.82 11.16
CA VAL A 36 -21.84 3.22 11.18
C VAL A 36 -22.90 4.11 10.56
N ASP A 37 -23.30 5.16 11.29
CA ASP A 37 -24.32 6.16 10.96
C ASP A 37 -23.75 7.31 10.11
N ASN A 38 -23.15 6.99 8.96
CA ASN A 38 -22.64 8.01 8.04
C ASN A 38 -23.75 9.03 7.70
N GLY A 39 -23.51 10.30 8.02
CA GLY A 39 -24.49 11.36 7.83
C GLY A 39 -24.03 12.49 6.90
N ALA A 40 -24.99 13.14 6.27
CA ALA A 40 -24.84 14.40 5.56
C ALA A 40 -25.17 15.58 6.48
N LEU A 41 -24.32 16.60 6.45
CA LEU A 41 -24.42 17.81 7.28
C LEU A 41 -24.57 19.05 6.40
N ARG A 42 -25.58 19.88 6.67
CA ARG A 42 -25.73 21.22 6.06
C ARG A 42 -25.80 22.29 7.14
N PHE A 43 -24.99 23.33 6.98
CA PHE A 43 -25.00 24.52 7.84
C PHE A 43 -25.64 25.70 7.10
N ARG A 44 -26.52 26.43 7.78
CA ARG A 44 -27.18 27.65 7.29
C ARG A 44 -26.87 28.80 8.24
N SER A 45 -25.83 29.58 7.91
CA SER A 45 -25.40 30.77 8.67
C SER A 45 -25.19 30.50 10.17
N VAL A 46 -24.69 29.32 10.51
CA VAL A 46 -24.41 28.92 11.90
C VAL A 46 -23.27 29.76 12.45
N ARG A 47 -23.47 30.33 13.64
CA ARG A 47 -22.48 31.15 14.33
C ARG A 47 -21.77 30.32 15.40
N ILE A 48 -20.45 30.40 15.42
CA ILE A 48 -19.59 29.79 16.45
C ILE A 48 -18.62 30.85 17.00
N PRO A 49 -18.13 30.70 18.24
CA PRO A 49 -17.05 31.53 18.75
C PRO A 49 -15.81 31.46 17.86
N ARG A 50 -15.06 32.57 17.75
CA ARG A 50 -13.79 32.62 17.01
C ARG A 50 -12.81 31.54 17.50
N ASP A 51 -12.79 31.32 18.81
CA ASP A 51 -11.88 30.38 19.49
C ASP A 51 -12.17 28.90 19.15
N ASN A 52 -13.27 28.61 18.44
CA ASN A 52 -13.55 27.28 17.90
C ASN A 52 -12.68 26.94 16.67
N LEU A 53 -11.92 27.88 16.13
CA LEU A 53 -10.91 27.62 15.10
C LEU A 53 -9.75 26.82 15.69
N LEU A 54 -9.44 25.66 15.10
CA LEU A 54 -8.21 24.92 15.41
C LEU A 54 -7.03 25.62 14.75
N ASN A 55 -6.41 26.55 15.48
CA ASN A 55 -5.53 27.58 14.92
C ASN A 55 -4.02 27.23 14.90
N ARG A 56 -3.63 25.98 15.17
CA ARG A 56 -2.21 25.54 15.21
C ARG A 56 -1.40 25.93 13.97
N PHE A 57 -2.00 25.84 12.78
CA PHE A 57 -1.34 26.10 11.50
C PHE A 57 -1.73 27.42 10.84
N GLY A 58 -2.67 28.15 11.44
CA GLY A 58 -3.09 29.46 10.97
C GLY A 58 -4.21 30.00 11.84
N ASP A 59 -4.10 31.28 12.17
CA ASP A 59 -4.95 31.96 13.14
C ASP A 59 -5.62 33.19 12.51
N VAL A 60 -6.70 33.66 13.13
CA VAL A 60 -7.42 34.88 12.76
C VAL A 60 -7.58 35.73 14.01
N THR A 61 -6.97 36.90 14.03
CA THR A 61 -7.07 37.83 15.17
C THR A 61 -8.48 38.40 15.35
N ARG A 62 -8.75 39.08 16.47
CA ARG A 62 -10.08 39.67 16.76
C ARG A 62 -10.53 40.70 15.73
N ASP A 63 -9.59 41.43 15.12
CA ASP A 63 -9.79 42.38 14.03
C ASP A 63 -9.87 41.72 12.65
N GLY A 64 -9.81 40.39 12.57
CA GLY A 64 -10.00 39.64 11.32
C GLY A 64 -8.73 39.43 10.50
N LYS A 65 -7.54 39.73 11.04
CA LYS A 65 -6.27 39.53 10.34
C LYS A 65 -5.84 38.07 10.40
N TYR A 66 -5.64 37.47 9.23
CA TYR A 66 -5.12 36.11 9.10
C TYR A 66 -3.60 36.06 9.29
N THR A 67 -3.11 35.07 10.03
CA THR A 67 -1.68 34.80 10.22
C THR A 67 -1.38 33.31 10.11
N SER A 68 -0.18 32.95 9.65
CA SER A 68 0.29 31.56 9.64
C SER A 68 1.81 31.52 9.54
N SER A 69 2.44 30.60 10.25
CA SER A 69 3.88 30.28 10.12
C SER A 69 4.20 29.46 8.87
N LEU A 70 3.19 28.85 8.24
CA LEU A 70 3.37 28.06 7.02
C LEU A 70 3.25 28.96 5.78
N PRO A 71 4.28 29.04 4.93
CA PRO A 71 4.42 30.12 3.95
C PRO A 71 3.42 30.01 2.79
N THR A 72 2.93 28.81 2.45
CA THR A 72 2.08 28.59 1.29
C THR A 72 0.76 27.91 1.66
N ILE A 73 -0.28 28.17 0.88
CA ILE A 73 -1.60 27.50 1.01
C ILE A 73 -1.43 25.97 0.95
N ASN A 74 -0.57 25.48 0.05
CA ASN A 74 -0.33 24.05 -0.13
C ASN A 74 0.33 23.41 1.09
N LYS A 75 1.32 24.07 1.72
CA LYS A 75 1.93 23.58 2.96
C LYS A 75 0.93 23.53 4.11
N ARG A 76 0.04 24.53 4.21
CA ARG A 76 -1.04 24.54 5.20
C ARG A 76 -2.03 23.40 4.98
N PHE A 77 -2.48 23.23 3.74
CA PHE A 77 -3.40 22.15 3.38
C PHE A 77 -2.79 20.77 3.67
N ALA A 78 -1.52 20.56 3.31
CA ALA A 78 -0.80 19.32 3.60
C ALA A 78 -0.67 19.07 5.12
N ALA A 79 -0.39 20.11 5.92
CA ALA A 79 -0.35 19.98 7.37
C ALA A 79 -1.71 19.57 7.97
N THR A 80 -2.82 20.16 7.48
CA THR A 80 -4.18 19.78 7.90
C THR A 80 -4.52 18.33 7.52
N LEU A 81 -4.10 17.88 6.32
CA LEU A 81 -4.29 16.50 5.88
C LEU A 81 -3.32 15.51 6.54
N GLY A 82 -2.30 15.97 7.27
CA GLY A 82 -1.32 15.13 7.94
C GLY A 82 -1.94 14.16 8.95
N GLU A 83 -3.10 14.50 9.53
CA GLU A 83 -3.80 13.59 10.45
C GLU A 83 -4.38 12.34 9.76
N LEU A 84 -4.64 12.39 8.44
CA LEU A 84 -5.11 11.22 7.68
C LEU A 84 -4.09 10.08 7.63
N VAL A 85 -2.80 10.37 7.91
CA VAL A 85 -1.72 9.36 7.95
C VAL A 85 -2.02 8.27 8.98
N GLY A 86 -2.57 8.62 10.15
CA GLY A 86 -2.95 7.64 11.16
C GLY A 86 -4.04 6.68 10.68
N GLY A 87 -5.03 7.22 9.97
CA GLY A 87 -6.08 6.43 9.34
C GLY A 87 -5.52 5.46 8.29
N ARG A 88 -4.59 5.93 7.44
CA ARG A 88 -3.93 5.07 6.43
C ARG A 88 -3.15 3.90 7.07
N VAL A 89 -2.41 4.17 8.15
CA VAL A 89 -1.68 3.13 8.90
C VAL A 89 -2.66 2.08 9.42
N GLY A 90 -3.76 2.52 10.04
CA GLY A 90 -4.82 1.65 10.55
C GLY A 90 -5.48 0.80 9.46
N LEU A 91 -5.84 1.39 8.32
CA LEU A 91 -6.47 0.68 7.20
C LEU A 91 -5.54 -0.35 6.56
N ALA A 92 -4.26 -0.02 6.37
CA ALA A 92 -3.27 -0.96 5.86
C ALA A 92 -3.13 -2.17 6.80
N HIS A 93 -2.94 -1.93 8.10
CA HIS A 93 -2.80 -2.99 9.10
C HIS A 93 -4.07 -3.84 9.24
N SER A 94 -5.23 -3.21 9.27
CA SER A 94 -6.53 -3.90 9.37
C SER A 94 -6.82 -4.77 8.15
N SER A 95 -6.42 -4.32 6.95
CA SER A 95 -6.53 -5.12 5.72
C SER A 95 -5.71 -6.40 5.76
N VAL A 96 -4.57 -6.40 6.44
CA VAL A 96 -3.80 -7.63 6.68
C VAL A 96 -4.54 -8.56 7.63
N GLY A 97 -5.20 -8.04 8.67
CA GLY A 97 -6.04 -8.83 9.57
C GLY A 97 -7.19 -9.55 8.83
N ILE A 98 -7.87 -8.83 7.93
CA ILE A 98 -8.93 -9.38 7.07
C ILE A 98 -8.37 -10.45 6.13
N LEU A 99 -7.21 -10.19 5.52
CA LEU A 99 -6.53 -11.14 4.65
C LEU A 99 -6.14 -12.43 5.38
N LYS A 100 -5.62 -12.33 6.61
CA LYS A 100 -5.31 -13.48 7.48
C LYS A 100 -6.55 -14.36 7.69
N ILE A 101 -7.71 -13.76 7.96
CA ILE A 101 -8.97 -14.51 8.14
C ILE A 101 -9.35 -15.22 6.85
N ALA A 102 -9.41 -14.50 5.73
CA ALA A 102 -9.86 -15.04 4.45
C ALA A 102 -8.98 -16.19 3.95
N VAL A 103 -7.65 -16.00 3.98
CA VAL A 103 -6.67 -17.02 3.57
C VAL A 103 -6.73 -18.23 4.50
N THR A 104 -6.85 -18.02 5.81
CA THR A 104 -6.96 -19.13 6.78
C THR A 104 -8.19 -20.00 6.49
N ILE A 105 -9.35 -19.38 6.25
CA ILE A 105 -10.57 -20.11 5.90
C ILE A 105 -10.36 -20.90 4.61
N ALA A 106 -9.86 -20.26 3.55
CA ALA A 106 -9.70 -20.89 2.25
C ALA A 106 -8.67 -22.04 2.27
N VAL A 107 -7.53 -21.86 2.93
CA VAL A 107 -6.50 -22.91 3.05
C VAL A 107 -7.01 -24.08 3.87
N ARG A 108 -7.63 -23.85 5.03
CA ARG A 108 -8.20 -24.93 5.86
C ARG A 108 -9.32 -25.67 5.15
N TYR A 109 -10.21 -24.95 4.47
CA TYR A 109 -11.24 -25.57 3.63
C TYR A 109 -10.60 -26.43 2.54
N SER A 110 -9.55 -25.91 1.88
CA SER A 110 -8.88 -26.62 0.80
C SER A 110 -8.16 -27.88 1.26
N LEU A 111 -7.61 -27.89 2.48
CA LEU A 111 -7.00 -29.07 3.09
C LEU A 111 -8.03 -30.18 3.32
N LEU A 112 -9.22 -29.83 3.78
CA LEU A 112 -10.25 -30.79 4.20
C LEU A 112 -11.17 -31.22 3.06
N ARG A 113 -11.41 -30.34 2.08
CA ARG A 113 -12.32 -30.63 0.97
C ARG A 113 -11.63 -31.59 0.02
N GLN A 114 -12.24 -32.74 -0.21
CA GLN A 114 -11.86 -33.66 -1.28
C GLN A 114 -12.81 -33.47 -2.47
N GLN A 115 -12.24 -33.46 -3.67
CA GLN A 115 -13.01 -33.43 -4.92
C GLN A 115 -12.15 -33.93 -6.07
N PHE A 116 -12.61 -34.98 -6.75
CA PHE A 116 -11.88 -35.66 -7.83
C PHE A 116 -10.57 -36.31 -7.36
N GLY A 117 -9.88 -37.00 -8.27
CA GLY A 117 -8.65 -37.72 -7.98
C GLY A 117 -8.25 -38.64 -9.13
N PRO A 118 -7.16 -39.40 -8.95
CA PRO A 118 -6.76 -40.41 -9.93
C PRO A 118 -7.89 -41.43 -10.16
N PRO A 119 -8.07 -41.97 -11.38
CA PRO A 119 -9.08 -42.97 -11.65
C PRO A 119 -8.94 -44.19 -10.73
N LYS A 120 -10.06 -44.65 -10.17
CA LYS A 120 -10.12 -45.81 -9.24
C LYS A 120 -9.34 -45.64 -7.92
N GLN A 121 -9.00 -44.42 -7.54
CA GLN A 121 -8.44 -44.09 -6.23
C GLN A 121 -9.42 -43.19 -5.44
N PRO A 122 -9.27 -43.07 -4.10
CA PRO A 122 -10.00 -42.09 -3.32
C PRO A 122 -9.78 -40.66 -3.84
N GLU A 123 -10.75 -39.80 -3.58
CA GLU A 123 -10.60 -38.37 -3.87
C GLU A 123 -9.47 -37.77 -3.05
N VAL A 124 -8.75 -36.82 -3.65
CA VAL A 124 -7.62 -36.13 -3.02
C VAL A 124 -8.06 -34.78 -2.48
N SER A 125 -7.27 -34.21 -1.56
CA SER A 125 -7.51 -32.87 -1.06
C SER A 125 -7.47 -31.88 -2.21
N ILE A 126 -8.37 -30.90 -2.24
CA ILE A 126 -8.32 -29.91 -3.31
C ILE A 126 -7.06 -29.03 -3.22
N LEU A 127 -6.40 -28.98 -2.05
CA LEU A 127 -5.10 -28.33 -1.92
C LEU A 127 -3.96 -29.09 -2.61
N ASP A 128 -4.12 -30.38 -2.91
CA ASP A 128 -3.11 -31.16 -3.64
C ASP A 128 -3.03 -30.79 -5.13
N TYR A 129 -4.05 -30.09 -5.65
CA TYR A 129 -4.03 -29.56 -7.02
C TYR A 129 -3.20 -28.28 -7.12
N GLN A 130 -2.24 -28.26 -8.05
CA GLN A 130 -1.40 -27.09 -8.33
C GLN A 130 -2.23 -25.83 -8.59
N SER A 131 -3.36 -25.94 -9.29
CA SER A 131 -4.24 -24.79 -9.57
C SER A 131 -4.80 -24.13 -8.31
N GLN A 132 -5.05 -24.89 -7.25
CA GLN A 132 -5.48 -24.38 -5.95
C GLN A 132 -4.29 -23.78 -5.19
N GLN A 133 -3.12 -24.43 -5.25
CA GLN A 133 -1.88 -23.93 -4.63
C GLN A 133 -1.44 -22.59 -5.24
N HIS A 134 -1.46 -22.45 -6.58
CA HIS A 134 -1.12 -21.21 -7.27
C HIS A 134 -2.07 -20.05 -6.92
N LYS A 135 -3.31 -20.33 -6.52
CA LYS A 135 -4.24 -19.30 -6.01
C LYS A 135 -3.92 -18.91 -4.57
N LEU A 136 -3.71 -19.89 -3.69
CA LEU A 136 -3.70 -19.67 -2.24
C LEU A 136 -2.29 -19.47 -1.66
N MET A 137 -1.28 -20.21 -2.12
CA MET A 137 0.06 -20.17 -1.51
C MET A 137 0.77 -18.82 -1.72
N PRO A 138 0.75 -18.21 -2.92
CA PRO A 138 1.29 -16.85 -3.09
C PRO A 138 0.54 -15.80 -2.26
N MET A 139 -0.75 -16.02 -2.01
CA MET A 139 -1.57 -15.15 -1.16
C MET A 139 -1.22 -15.30 0.32
N LEU A 140 -0.96 -16.54 0.78
CA LEU A 140 -0.44 -16.81 2.12
C LEU A 140 0.92 -16.15 2.33
N ALA A 141 1.84 -16.31 1.37
CA ALA A 141 3.15 -15.64 1.37
C ALA A 141 3.00 -14.11 1.43
N SER A 142 2.12 -13.54 0.61
CA SER A 142 1.83 -12.09 0.61
C SER A 142 1.25 -11.62 1.95
N THR A 143 0.45 -12.44 2.62
CA THR A 143 -0.12 -12.13 3.94
C THR A 143 0.96 -11.91 5.00
N TYR A 144 1.99 -12.76 5.02
CA TYR A 144 3.13 -12.60 5.91
C TYR A 144 4.01 -11.41 5.52
N ALA A 145 4.28 -11.23 4.23
CA ALA A 145 5.03 -10.09 3.72
C ALA A 145 4.39 -8.76 4.16
N PHE A 146 3.08 -8.63 4.01
CA PHE A 146 2.34 -7.43 4.40
C PHE A 146 2.26 -7.26 5.91
N HIS A 147 2.24 -8.35 6.67
CA HIS A 147 2.27 -8.28 8.12
C HIS A 147 3.53 -7.56 8.62
N PHE A 148 4.71 -7.98 8.16
CA PHE A 148 5.97 -7.34 8.56
C PHE A 148 6.09 -5.91 8.03
N ALA A 149 5.68 -5.65 6.78
CA ALA A 149 5.71 -4.30 6.22
C ALA A 149 4.79 -3.31 6.94
N THR A 150 3.57 -3.75 7.29
CA THR A 150 2.62 -2.89 8.03
C THR A 150 2.99 -2.75 9.50
N GLN A 151 3.64 -3.75 10.11
CA GLN A 151 4.20 -3.61 11.45
C GLN A 151 5.31 -2.55 11.48
N TYR A 152 6.23 -2.60 10.51
CA TYR A 152 7.26 -1.56 10.35
C TYR A 152 6.65 -0.16 10.19
N LEU A 153 5.57 -0.04 9.41
CA LEU A 153 4.85 1.24 9.28
C LEU A 153 4.25 1.73 10.61
N VAL A 154 3.67 0.83 11.42
CA VAL A 154 3.13 1.18 12.75
C VAL A 154 4.25 1.66 13.68
N GLU A 155 5.39 1.00 13.67
CA GLU A 155 6.57 1.39 14.47
C GLU A 155 7.06 2.78 14.06
N LYS A 156 7.22 3.03 12.75
CA LYS A 156 7.62 4.34 12.22
C LYS A 156 6.62 5.44 12.52
N TYR A 157 5.31 5.14 12.44
CA TYR A 157 4.27 6.09 12.83
C TYR A 157 4.31 6.42 14.33
N SER A 158 4.56 5.43 15.18
CA SER A 158 4.73 5.64 16.63
C SER A 158 5.95 6.53 16.92
N GLU A 159 7.08 6.25 16.27
CA GLU A 159 8.31 7.05 16.35
C GLU A 159 8.08 8.49 15.88
N MET A 160 7.36 8.68 14.76
CA MET A 160 7.00 9.98 14.21
C MET A 160 6.17 10.82 15.19
N LYS A 161 5.18 10.21 15.86
CA LYS A 161 4.35 10.91 16.85
C LYS A 161 5.12 11.25 18.14
N LYS A 162 6.21 10.55 18.45
CA LYS A 162 7.09 10.85 19.60
C LYS A 162 8.13 11.94 19.31
N THR A 163 8.76 11.87 18.14
CA THR A 163 9.94 12.70 17.81
C THR A 163 9.61 13.98 17.06
N HIS A 164 8.50 14.00 16.31
CA HIS A 164 8.15 15.08 15.40
C HIS A 164 9.25 15.46 14.38
N ASP A 165 10.16 14.53 14.05
CA ASP A 165 11.18 14.70 13.03
C ASP A 165 10.54 14.88 11.64
N GLU A 166 10.85 16.00 10.96
CA GLU A 166 10.30 16.33 9.65
C GLU A 166 10.64 15.30 8.56
N GLN A 167 11.85 14.69 8.62
CA GLN A 167 12.25 13.68 7.65
C GLN A 167 11.43 12.41 7.82
N LEU A 168 11.25 11.99 9.07
CA LEU A 168 10.42 10.84 9.42
C LEU A 168 8.94 11.07 9.07
N VAL A 169 8.42 12.29 9.24
CA VAL A 169 7.06 12.66 8.81
C VAL A 169 6.88 12.45 7.31
N GLY A 170 7.84 12.90 6.50
CA GLY A 170 7.82 12.70 5.05
C GLY A 170 7.83 11.20 4.68
N ASP A 171 8.74 10.44 5.30
CA ASP A 171 8.86 8.99 5.09
C ASP A 171 7.57 8.24 5.44
N VAL A 172 6.99 8.51 6.60
CA VAL A 172 5.73 7.86 7.03
C VAL A 172 4.57 8.26 6.13
N HIS A 173 4.51 9.51 5.66
CA HIS A 173 3.47 9.95 4.74
C HIS A 173 3.52 9.16 3.41
N ALA A 174 4.70 9.05 2.79
CA ALA A 174 4.86 8.30 1.55
C ALA A 174 4.62 6.80 1.76
N LEU A 175 5.19 6.21 2.81
CA LEU A 175 5.05 4.79 3.09
C LEU A 175 3.61 4.40 3.44
N SER A 176 2.91 5.20 4.25
CA SER A 176 1.50 4.96 4.59
C SER A 176 0.59 5.06 3.37
N ALA A 177 0.81 6.03 2.48
CA ALA A 177 0.07 6.16 1.23
C ALA A 177 0.24 4.91 0.36
N GLY A 178 1.49 4.46 0.15
CA GLY A 178 1.78 3.32 -0.69
C GLY A 178 1.33 1.97 -0.11
N LEU A 179 1.63 1.69 1.17
CA LEU A 179 1.20 0.45 1.81
C LEU A 179 -0.32 0.37 1.96
N LYS A 180 -0.99 1.47 2.30
CA LYS A 180 -2.46 1.50 2.33
C LYS A 180 -3.01 1.16 0.95
N SER A 181 -2.55 1.81 -0.11
CA SER A 181 -3.04 1.54 -1.46
C SER A 181 -2.81 0.10 -1.88
N TYR A 182 -1.57 -0.38 -1.76
CA TYR A 182 -1.17 -1.69 -2.24
C TYR A 182 -1.88 -2.82 -1.47
N VAL A 183 -1.86 -2.76 -0.13
CA VAL A 183 -2.42 -3.82 0.71
C VAL A 183 -3.95 -3.85 0.62
N THR A 184 -4.63 -2.70 0.60
CA THR A 184 -6.11 -2.68 0.49
C THR A 184 -6.57 -3.22 -0.86
N SER A 185 -5.94 -2.83 -1.98
CA SER A 185 -6.30 -3.39 -3.29
C SER A 185 -5.99 -4.88 -3.40
N PHE A 186 -4.87 -5.34 -2.84
CA PHE A 186 -4.56 -6.77 -2.81
C PHE A 186 -5.58 -7.56 -1.99
N THR A 187 -5.95 -7.09 -0.80
CA THR A 187 -6.92 -7.76 0.08
C THR A 187 -8.30 -7.83 -0.57
N ALA A 188 -8.77 -6.75 -1.21
CA ALA A 188 -10.08 -6.72 -1.88
C ALA A 188 -10.19 -7.79 -2.98
N LYS A 189 -9.15 -7.92 -3.82
CA LYS A 189 -9.08 -8.99 -4.84
C LYS A 189 -9.01 -10.38 -4.20
N SER A 190 -8.16 -10.52 -3.18
CA SER A 190 -7.93 -11.78 -2.48
C SER A 190 -9.17 -12.35 -1.82
N LEU A 191 -10.04 -11.50 -1.27
CA LEU A 191 -11.31 -11.92 -0.68
C LEU A 191 -12.22 -12.62 -1.70
N SER A 192 -12.30 -12.10 -2.93
CA SER A 192 -13.06 -12.72 -4.02
C SER A 192 -12.46 -14.07 -4.41
N THR A 193 -11.13 -14.13 -4.57
CA THR A 193 -10.44 -15.39 -4.90
C THR A 193 -10.56 -16.44 -3.80
N CYS A 194 -10.46 -16.07 -2.53
CA CYS A 194 -10.64 -17.01 -1.40
C CYS A 194 -12.07 -17.58 -1.36
N ARG A 195 -13.08 -16.74 -1.62
CA ARG A 195 -14.47 -17.18 -1.72
C ARG A 195 -14.64 -18.22 -2.83
N GLU A 196 -14.08 -17.95 -4.01
CA GLU A 196 -14.13 -18.86 -5.16
C GLU A 196 -13.37 -20.16 -4.93
N ALA A 197 -12.23 -20.08 -4.23
CA ALA A 197 -11.45 -21.24 -3.81
C ALA A 197 -12.22 -22.18 -2.87
N CYS A 198 -13.27 -21.70 -2.21
CA CYS A 198 -14.18 -22.48 -1.36
C CYS A 198 -15.45 -22.97 -2.11
N GLY A 199 -15.50 -22.81 -3.43
CA GLY A 199 -16.62 -23.26 -4.26
C GLY A 199 -17.97 -22.67 -3.84
N GLY A 200 -19.04 -23.47 -3.98
CA GLY A 200 -20.39 -23.05 -3.60
C GLY A 200 -20.54 -22.74 -2.10
N HIS A 201 -19.81 -23.45 -1.24
CA HIS A 201 -19.84 -23.19 0.21
C HIS A 201 -19.30 -21.81 0.55
N GLY A 202 -18.33 -21.29 -0.22
CA GLY A 202 -17.83 -19.92 -0.08
C GLY A 202 -18.92 -18.84 -0.21
N TYR A 203 -20.05 -19.13 -0.86
CA TYR A 203 -21.17 -18.20 -1.00
C TYR A 203 -22.07 -18.14 0.24
N ALA A 204 -22.04 -19.16 1.10
CA ALA A 204 -22.87 -19.19 2.30
C ALA A 204 -22.42 -18.12 3.31
N ALA A 205 -23.37 -17.32 3.83
CA ALA A 205 -23.08 -16.20 4.72
C ALA A 205 -22.30 -16.61 6.00
N VAL A 206 -22.54 -17.82 6.52
CA VAL A 206 -21.82 -18.37 7.67
C VAL A 206 -20.29 -18.44 7.46
N ASN A 207 -19.83 -18.54 6.21
CA ASN A 207 -18.40 -18.56 5.87
C ASN A 207 -17.79 -17.15 5.71
N ARG A 208 -18.58 -16.10 5.97
CA ARG A 208 -18.18 -14.70 6.16
C ARG A 208 -17.53 -13.97 4.99
N PHE A 209 -17.19 -14.64 3.88
CA PHE A 209 -16.57 -13.98 2.73
C PHE A 209 -17.40 -12.81 2.18
N GLY A 210 -18.73 -12.95 2.11
CA GLY A 210 -19.62 -11.88 1.66
C GLY A 210 -19.53 -10.63 2.54
N THR A 211 -19.70 -10.80 3.86
CA THR A 211 -19.56 -9.71 4.83
C THR A 211 -18.18 -9.08 4.80
N LEU A 212 -17.10 -9.88 4.78
CA LEU A 212 -15.73 -9.36 4.72
C LEU A 212 -15.48 -8.55 3.45
N ARG A 213 -15.98 -9.00 2.29
CA ARG A 213 -15.89 -8.24 1.02
C ARG A 213 -16.62 -6.91 1.11
N ASN A 214 -17.86 -6.93 1.58
CA ASN A 214 -18.70 -5.74 1.65
C ASN A 214 -18.14 -4.70 2.62
N ASP A 215 -17.68 -5.12 3.80
CA ASP A 215 -17.15 -4.22 4.82
C ASP A 215 -15.75 -3.69 4.46
N HIS A 216 -14.94 -4.48 3.75
CA HIS A 216 -13.61 -4.08 3.32
C HIS A 216 -13.59 -3.20 2.06
N ASP A 217 -14.61 -3.28 1.20
CA ASP A 217 -14.65 -2.61 -0.12
C ASP A 217 -14.23 -1.13 -0.06
N ILE A 218 -14.79 -0.41 0.91
CA ILE A 218 -14.56 1.03 1.11
C ILE A 218 -13.12 1.38 1.53
N PHE A 219 -12.30 0.41 1.98
CA PHE A 219 -10.93 0.66 2.45
C PHE A 219 -10.03 1.15 1.31
N GLN A 220 -10.38 0.86 0.06
CA GLN A 220 -9.69 1.37 -1.12
C GLN A 220 -9.93 2.88 -1.36
N THR A 221 -10.92 3.45 -0.68
CA THR A 221 -11.36 4.84 -0.85
C THR A 221 -11.15 5.69 0.41
N PHE A 222 -11.31 5.11 1.61
CA PHE A 222 -11.05 5.80 2.88
C PHE A 222 -9.64 6.40 2.93
N GLU A 223 -9.52 7.58 3.55
CA GLU A 223 -8.23 8.24 3.81
C GLU A 223 -7.37 8.50 2.55
N GLY A 224 -8.03 8.55 1.40
CA GLY A 224 -7.45 8.81 0.08
C GLY A 224 -7.69 7.65 -0.88
N ASP A 225 -8.19 7.96 -2.08
CA ASP A 225 -8.28 7.00 -3.19
C ASP A 225 -6.91 6.37 -3.48
N ASN A 226 -6.90 5.06 -3.72
CA ASN A 226 -5.66 4.32 -3.90
C ASN A 226 -4.82 4.84 -5.08
N THR A 227 -5.43 5.24 -6.20
CA THR A 227 -4.73 5.76 -7.38
C THR A 227 -4.12 7.13 -7.10
N VAL A 228 -4.84 8.00 -6.39
CA VAL A 228 -4.35 9.31 -5.96
C VAL A 228 -3.19 9.17 -4.97
N LEU A 229 -3.27 8.22 -4.04
CA LEU A 229 -2.19 7.96 -3.08
C LEU A 229 -0.93 7.40 -3.75
N LEU A 230 -1.06 6.49 -4.73
CA LEU A 230 0.08 6.01 -5.51
C LEU A 230 0.76 7.14 -6.31
N GLN A 231 -0.01 8.12 -6.79
CA GLN A 231 0.58 9.33 -7.39
C GLN A 231 1.42 10.14 -6.40
N GLN A 232 1.02 10.21 -5.13
CA GLN A 232 1.80 10.90 -4.10
C GLN A 232 3.14 10.18 -3.85
N VAL A 233 3.13 8.84 -3.82
CA VAL A 233 4.35 8.05 -3.73
C VAL A 233 5.25 8.33 -4.94
N ALA A 234 4.72 8.26 -6.17
CA ALA A 234 5.50 8.53 -7.37
C ALA A 234 6.08 9.95 -7.42
N ALA A 235 5.32 10.95 -6.97
CA ALA A 235 5.76 12.34 -6.87
C ALA A 235 6.91 12.48 -5.87
N ASP A 236 6.83 11.82 -4.72
CA ASP A 236 7.90 11.79 -3.72
C ASP A 236 9.17 11.13 -4.28
N LEU A 237 9.04 9.97 -4.94
CA LEU A 237 10.17 9.30 -5.60
C LEU A 237 10.86 10.22 -6.62
N LEU A 238 10.10 10.94 -7.44
CA LEU A 238 10.66 11.86 -8.44
C LEU A 238 11.33 13.08 -7.80
N LYS A 239 10.77 13.60 -6.71
CA LYS A 239 11.38 14.69 -5.94
C LYS A 239 12.73 14.25 -5.39
N GLN A 240 12.79 13.11 -4.71
CA GLN A 240 14.02 12.54 -4.18
C GLN A 240 15.05 12.25 -5.27
N TYR A 241 14.60 11.73 -6.42
CA TYR A 241 15.45 11.54 -7.60
C TYR A 241 16.09 12.85 -8.07
N LYS A 242 15.31 13.94 -8.17
CA LYS A 242 15.83 15.26 -8.57
C LYS A 242 16.82 15.81 -7.55
N ASP A 243 16.51 15.70 -6.26
CA ASP A 243 17.36 16.20 -5.18
C ASP A 243 18.72 15.50 -5.18
N LYS A 244 18.78 14.20 -5.53
CA LYS A 244 20.05 13.46 -5.74
C LYS A 244 20.97 14.13 -6.77
N PHE A 245 20.44 14.52 -7.94
CA PHE A 245 21.24 15.20 -8.97
C PHE A 245 21.69 16.61 -8.56
N GLN A 246 21.11 17.16 -7.50
CA GLN A 246 21.43 18.47 -6.95
C GLN A 246 22.28 18.38 -5.66
N GLY A 247 22.67 17.16 -5.24
CA GLY A 247 23.51 16.94 -4.04
C GLY A 247 22.74 16.92 -2.71
N GLY A 248 21.41 16.78 -2.73
CA GLY A 248 20.57 16.71 -1.53
C GLY A 248 20.61 15.36 -0.79
N ALA A 249 20.19 15.37 0.48
CA ALA A 249 20.03 14.15 1.28
C ALA A 249 18.77 13.36 0.85
N LEU A 250 18.88 12.04 0.79
CA LEU A 250 17.78 11.13 0.47
C LEU A 250 17.12 10.60 1.75
N SER A 251 15.84 10.20 1.66
CA SER A 251 15.16 9.57 2.80
C SER A 251 15.69 8.16 3.08
N VAL A 252 15.53 7.65 4.31
CA VAL A 252 16.10 6.34 4.71
C VAL A 252 15.51 5.22 3.86
N THR A 253 14.21 5.32 3.55
CA THR A 253 13.47 4.40 2.67
C THR A 253 14.05 4.36 1.24
N TRP A 254 14.88 5.34 0.89
CA TRP A 254 15.45 5.56 -0.43
C TRP A 254 16.95 5.25 -0.52
N ASN A 255 17.65 5.03 0.60
CA ASN A 255 19.09 4.79 0.60
C ASN A 255 19.48 3.64 -0.34
N TYR A 256 18.63 2.63 -0.48
CA TYR A 256 18.87 1.54 -1.43
C TYR A 256 18.85 1.98 -2.89
N LEU A 257 17.98 2.92 -3.30
CA LEU A 257 17.91 3.39 -4.69
C LEU A 257 19.18 4.15 -5.06
N ARG A 258 19.82 4.80 -4.08
CA ARG A 258 21.14 5.43 -4.26
C ARG A 258 22.19 4.42 -4.69
N GLU A 259 22.31 3.31 -3.94
CA GLU A 259 23.27 2.22 -4.18
C GLU A 259 22.93 1.44 -5.46
N SER A 260 21.64 1.18 -5.66
CA SER A 260 21.10 0.41 -6.79
C SER A 260 21.35 1.13 -8.12
N MET A 261 21.11 2.44 -8.19
CA MET A 261 21.35 3.19 -9.44
C MET A 261 22.82 3.22 -9.84
N ASN A 262 23.75 3.25 -8.87
CA ASN A 262 25.18 3.27 -9.17
C ASN A 262 25.69 1.88 -9.61
N THR A 263 25.12 0.81 -9.05
CA THR A 263 25.56 -0.58 -9.25
C THR A 263 24.91 -1.24 -10.48
N TYR A 264 23.61 -1.02 -10.71
CA TYR A 264 22.86 -1.71 -11.77
C TYR A 264 22.90 -1.06 -13.15
N LEU A 265 23.35 0.21 -13.24
CA LEU A 265 23.51 0.90 -14.52
C LEU A 265 24.91 0.71 -15.13
N SER A 266 25.90 0.43 -14.28
CA SER A 266 27.31 0.27 -14.68
C SER A 266 27.67 -1.19 -14.96
N GLN A 267 26.88 -2.13 -14.47
CA GLN A 267 26.99 -3.54 -14.82
C GLN A 267 25.81 -3.93 -15.73
N PRO A 268 26.02 -4.19 -17.05
CA PRO A 268 25.29 -5.33 -17.60
C PRO A 268 25.67 -6.47 -16.65
N ASN A 269 24.73 -7.20 -16.08
CA ASN A 269 25.09 -8.27 -15.14
C ASN A 269 25.10 -9.62 -15.89
N PRO A 270 26.10 -9.91 -16.75
CA PRO A 270 26.17 -11.18 -17.46
C PRO A 270 26.45 -12.36 -16.51
N VAL A 271 26.79 -12.09 -15.23
CA VAL A 271 27.10 -13.10 -14.23
C VAL A 271 25.83 -13.55 -13.47
N THR A 272 24.93 -12.64 -13.06
CA THR A 272 23.65 -13.03 -12.44
C THR A 272 22.57 -13.42 -13.45
N ALA A 273 22.68 -12.95 -14.70
CA ALA A 273 21.73 -13.30 -15.76
C ALA A 273 21.77 -14.79 -16.13
N ARG A 274 22.93 -15.45 -15.95
CA ARG A 274 23.19 -16.85 -16.37
C ARG A 274 23.22 -17.88 -15.24
N TRP A 275 23.09 -17.47 -13.98
CA TRP A 275 23.02 -18.40 -12.86
C TRP A 275 21.58 -18.87 -12.68
N GLU A 276 21.35 -20.14 -12.97
CA GLU A 276 20.03 -20.79 -13.05
C GLU A 276 19.75 -21.70 -11.86
N SER A 277 20.67 -21.83 -10.89
CA SER A 277 20.48 -22.73 -9.76
C SER A 277 19.31 -22.29 -8.87
N GLU A 278 18.59 -23.26 -8.31
CA GLU A 278 17.52 -23.02 -7.34
C GLU A 278 18.02 -22.17 -6.17
N ASP A 279 19.22 -22.44 -5.67
CA ASP A 279 19.87 -21.69 -4.60
C ASP A 279 20.04 -20.20 -4.94
N HIS A 280 20.35 -19.88 -6.20
CA HIS A 280 20.50 -18.49 -6.63
C HIS A 280 19.15 -17.78 -6.75
N LEU A 281 18.11 -18.44 -7.26
CA LEU A 281 16.75 -17.88 -7.28
C LEU A 281 16.19 -17.64 -5.88
N ARG A 282 16.63 -18.45 -4.92
CA ARG A 282 16.27 -18.36 -3.50
C ARG A 282 17.23 -17.51 -2.67
N ASP A 283 18.21 -16.85 -3.28
CA ASP A 283 19.09 -15.92 -2.57
C ASP A 283 18.32 -14.61 -2.27
N PRO A 284 18.13 -14.21 -1.00
CA PRO A 284 17.47 -12.97 -0.63
C PRO A 284 18.11 -11.73 -1.25
N LYS A 285 19.43 -11.75 -1.45
CA LYS A 285 20.14 -10.64 -2.07
C LYS A 285 19.72 -10.49 -3.53
N PHE A 286 19.81 -11.58 -4.31
CA PHE A 286 19.35 -11.58 -5.71
C PHE A 286 17.89 -11.13 -5.85
N GLN A 287 16.99 -11.66 -5.01
CA GLN A 287 15.58 -11.32 -5.03
C GLN A 287 15.35 -9.83 -4.76
N LEU A 288 15.96 -9.29 -3.70
CA LEU A 288 15.82 -7.88 -3.36
C LEU A 288 16.43 -6.98 -4.44
N ASP A 289 17.58 -7.36 -4.98
CA ASP A 289 18.25 -6.66 -6.07
C ASP A 289 17.37 -6.59 -7.33
N ALA A 290 16.61 -7.65 -7.64
CA ALA A 290 15.66 -7.67 -8.74
C ALA A 290 14.57 -6.60 -8.58
N PHE A 291 13.96 -6.54 -7.39
CA PHE A 291 12.90 -5.57 -7.09
C PHE A 291 13.43 -4.13 -7.17
N ARG A 292 14.60 -3.88 -6.58
CA ARG A 292 15.26 -2.56 -6.57
C ARG A 292 15.70 -2.12 -7.97
N TYR A 293 16.18 -3.05 -8.78
CA TYR A 293 16.51 -2.81 -10.18
C TYR A 293 15.27 -2.36 -10.96
N ARG A 294 14.16 -3.09 -10.83
CA ARG A 294 12.89 -2.74 -11.47
C ARG A 294 12.42 -1.34 -11.07
N THR A 295 12.43 -1.01 -9.79
CA THR A 295 12.06 0.34 -9.31
C THR A 295 12.98 1.42 -9.90
N SER A 296 14.29 1.19 -9.89
CA SER A 296 15.29 2.14 -10.42
C SER A 296 15.08 2.41 -11.92
N ARG A 297 14.81 1.35 -12.70
CA ARG A 297 14.54 1.43 -14.14
C ARG A 297 13.26 2.20 -14.46
N LEU A 298 12.16 1.89 -13.76
CA LEU A 298 10.90 2.60 -13.90
C LEU A 298 11.06 4.09 -13.57
N LEU A 299 11.81 4.40 -12.50
CA LEU A 299 12.04 5.78 -12.08
C LEU A 299 12.79 6.60 -13.13
N GLN A 300 13.88 6.07 -13.66
CA GLN A 300 14.66 6.76 -14.69
C GLN A 300 13.87 6.94 -15.97
N SER A 301 13.20 5.87 -16.42
CA SER A 301 12.44 5.91 -17.68
C SER A 301 11.22 6.82 -17.58
N VAL A 302 10.53 6.89 -16.43
CA VAL A 302 9.42 7.84 -16.24
C VAL A 302 9.92 9.28 -16.12
N ALA A 303 11.06 9.52 -15.44
CA ALA A 303 11.68 10.84 -15.38
C ALA A 303 12.05 11.37 -16.77
N ALA A 304 12.67 10.54 -17.62
CA ALA A 304 13.00 10.89 -19.01
C ALA A 304 11.74 11.17 -19.84
N ARG A 305 10.68 10.36 -19.69
CA ARG A 305 9.40 10.57 -20.39
C ARG A 305 8.71 11.85 -19.94
N LEU A 306 8.70 12.15 -18.64
CA LEU A 306 8.17 13.40 -18.11
C LEU A 306 8.93 14.60 -18.68
N GLN A 307 10.26 14.56 -18.70
CA GLN A 307 11.07 15.63 -19.28
C GLN A 307 10.77 15.83 -20.77
N LYS A 308 10.62 14.74 -21.54
CA LYS A 308 10.25 14.78 -22.96
C LYS A 308 8.88 15.42 -23.17
N HIS A 309 7.85 14.96 -22.45
CA HIS A 309 6.48 15.43 -22.64
C HIS A 309 6.21 16.80 -22.05
N THR A 310 6.96 17.24 -21.03
CA THR A 310 6.80 18.57 -20.42
C THR A 310 7.03 19.68 -21.45
N LYS A 311 7.94 19.47 -22.40
CA LYS A 311 8.24 20.45 -23.46
C LYS A 311 7.05 20.75 -24.38
N THR A 312 6.15 19.78 -24.58
CA THR A 312 5.04 19.90 -25.54
C THR A 312 3.67 19.98 -24.88
N LEU A 313 3.48 19.36 -23.71
CA LEU A 313 2.19 19.25 -23.03
C LEU A 313 2.10 20.03 -21.71
N GLY A 314 3.19 20.70 -21.31
CA GLY A 314 3.33 21.26 -19.97
C GLY A 314 3.36 20.20 -18.86
N SER A 315 3.53 20.63 -17.60
CA SER A 315 3.70 19.73 -16.46
C SER A 315 2.49 18.82 -16.23
N PHE A 316 1.28 19.37 -16.29
CA PHE A 316 0.04 18.60 -16.11
C PHE A 316 -0.17 17.56 -17.22
N GLY A 317 -0.04 17.98 -18.48
CA GLY A 317 -0.21 17.08 -19.62
C GLY A 317 0.84 15.98 -19.66
N ALA A 318 2.09 16.29 -19.29
CA ALA A 318 3.15 15.29 -19.15
C ALA A 318 2.88 14.28 -18.04
N TRP A 319 2.44 14.76 -16.86
CA TRP A 319 2.04 13.90 -15.73
C TRP A 319 0.94 12.94 -16.14
N ASN A 320 -0.17 13.46 -16.69
CA ASN A 320 -1.30 12.66 -17.14
C ASN A 320 -0.90 11.64 -18.22
N ARG A 321 -0.04 12.04 -19.18
CA ARG A 321 0.47 11.15 -20.24
C ARG A 321 1.35 10.01 -19.69
N CYS A 322 1.97 10.20 -18.53
CA CYS A 322 2.84 9.21 -17.88
C CYS A 322 2.17 8.51 -16.69
N LEU A 323 0.88 8.76 -16.44
CA LEU A 323 0.24 8.39 -15.18
C LEU A 323 0.35 6.90 -14.86
N ASN A 324 0.00 6.01 -15.80
CA ASN A 324 0.13 4.56 -15.57
C ASN A 324 1.56 4.13 -15.23
N HIS A 325 2.56 4.77 -15.83
CA HIS A 325 3.97 4.50 -15.53
C HIS A 325 4.34 4.96 -14.11
N LEU A 326 3.81 6.10 -13.67
CA LEU A 326 3.98 6.59 -12.30
C LEU A 326 3.34 5.65 -11.26
N LEU A 327 2.15 5.12 -11.57
CA LEU A 327 1.47 4.15 -10.71
C LEU A 327 2.29 2.85 -10.59
N THR A 328 2.77 2.29 -11.70
CA THR A 328 3.62 1.09 -11.69
C THR A 328 4.94 1.33 -10.95
N LEU A 329 5.53 2.52 -11.08
CA LEU A 329 6.72 2.90 -10.29
C LEU A 329 6.42 2.88 -8.79
N ALA A 330 5.31 3.48 -8.36
CA ALA A 330 4.92 3.54 -6.96
C ALA A 330 4.70 2.13 -6.38
N GLU A 331 3.97 1.26 -7.09
CA GLU A 331 3.76 -0.13 -6.68
C GLU A 331 5.09 -0.90 -6.58
N SER A 332 5.96 -0.76 -7.59
CA SER A 332 7.28 -1.41 -7.61
C SER A 332 8.14 -1.01 -6.41
N HIS A 333 8.12 0.27 -6.03
CA HIS A 333 8.81 0.76 -4.85
C HIS A 333 8.26 0.12 -3.56
N ILE A 334 6.93 0.08 -3.42
CA ILE A 334 6.29 -0.49 -2.23
C ILE A 334 6.55 -2.00 -2.12
N GLU A 335 6.50 -2.73 -3.23
CA GLU A 335 6.89 -4.14 -3.28
C GLU A 335 8.34 -4.36 -2.82
N SER A 336 9.26 -3.46 -3.20
CA SER A 336 10.67 -3.53 -2.75
C SER A 336 10.80 -3.33 -1.23
N VAL A 337 10.02 -2.40 -0.65
CA VAL A 337 10.00 -2.18 0.79
C VAL A 337 9.39 -3.39 1.53
N ILE A 338 8.31 -3.95 1.01
CA ILE A 338 7.66 -5.15 1.57
C ILE A 338 8.66 -6.32 1.61
N LEU A 339 9.34 -6.59 0.48
CA LEU A 339 10.32 -7.69 0.42
C LEU A 339 11.48 -7.47 1.38
N ALA A 340 12.04 -6.25 1.44
CA ALA A 340 13.13 -5.93 2.37
C ALA A 340 12.75 -6.23 3.82
N LYS A 341 11.54 -5.82 4.24
CA LYS A 341 11.07 -6.07 5.61
C LYS A 341 10.75 -7.54 5.88
N PHE A 342 10.33 -8.29 4.87
CA PHE A 342 10.15 -9.72 5.02
C PHE A 342 11.50 -10.45 5.18
N ILE A 343 12.51 -10.08 4.39
CA ILE A 343 13.87 -10.64 4.53
C ILE A 343 14.44 -10.36 5.92
N GLU A 344 14.32 -9.12 6.41
CA GLU A 344 14.75 -8.76 7.78
C GLU A 344 14.02 -9.60 8.84
N ALA A 345 12.71 -9.83 8.68
CA ALA A 345 11.94 -10.65 9.61
C ALA A 345 12.37 -12.13 9.61
N VAL A 346 12.73 -12.68 8.45
CA VAL A 346 13.30 -14.04 8.35
C VAL A 346 14.63 -14.11 9.09
N GLN A 347 15.53 -13.15 8.86
CA GLN A 347 16.86 -13.10 9.49
C GLN A 347 16.77 -12.96 11.02
N ASN A 348 15.82 -12.17 11.50
CA ASN A 348 15.62 -11.92 12.92
C ASN A 348 14.71 -12.97 13.61
N CYS A 349 14.26 -14.01 12.90
CA CYS A 349 13.41 -15.04 13.48
C CYS A 349 14.24 -15.96 14.39
N PRO A 350 13.95 -16.03 15.70
CA PRO A 350 14.78 -16.78 16.65
C PRO A 350 14.55 -18.29 16.59
N ASP A 351 13.34 -18.72 16.21
CA ASP A 351 12.99 -20.14 16.10
C ASP A 351 13.37 -20.68 14.72
N ALA A 352 14.25 -21.68 14.67
CA ALA A 352 14.79 -22.22 13.43
C ALA A 352 13.70 -22.83 12.52
N SER A 353 12.68 -23.47 13.11
CA SER A 353 11.59 -24.09 12.35
C SER A 353 10.71 -23.04 11.68
N SER A 354 10.38 -21.98 12.41
CA SER A 354 9.63 -20.82 11.92
C SER A 354 10.45 -20.04 10.90
N GLN A 355 11.75 -19.87 11.12
CA GLN A 355 12.66 -19.22 10.17
C GLN A 355 12.66 -19.95 8.83
N ALA A 356 12.75 -21.29 8.83
CA ALA A 356 12.71 -22.08 7.61
C ALA A 356 11.38 -21.92 6.85
N ALA A 357 10.24 -21.94 7.56
CA ALA A 357 8.93 -21.72 6.97
C ALA A 357 8.77 -20.29 6.42
N LEU A 358 9.20 -19.28 7.18
CA LEU A 358 9.18 -17.88 6.74
C LEU A 358 10.08 -17.67 5.52
N LYS A 359 11.23 -18.34 5.44
CA LYS A 359 12.11 -18.29 4.27
C LYS A 359 11.41 -18.80 3.01
N LEU A 360 10.70 -19.94 3.10
CA LEU A 360 9.91 -20.47 1.98
C LEU A 360 8.82 -19.50 1.53
N LEU A 361 8.12 -18.88 2.48
CA LEU A 361 7.10 -17.88 2.18
C LEU A 361 7.70 -16.61 1.57
N CYS A 362 8.86 -16.17 2.05
CA CYS A 362 9.58 -15.02 1.50
C CYS A 362 10.02 -15.28 0.06
N ASP A 363 10.59 -16.46 -0.22
CA ASP A 363 10.96 -16.88 -1.57
C ASP A 363 9.75 -16.91 -2.50
N LEU A 364 8.65 -17.53 -2.06
CA LEU A 364 7.43 -17.61 -2.83
C LEU A 364 6.83 -16.23 -3.13
N TYR A 365 6.85 -15.31 -2.15
CA TYR A 365 6.41 -13.93 -2.38
C TYR A 365 7.28 -13.24 -3.43
N ALA A 366 8.60 -13.34 -3.30
CA ALA A 366 9.54 -12.69 -4.22
C ALA A 366 9.42 -13.24 -5.64
N LEU A 367 9.48 -14.57 -5.79
CA LEU A 367 9.44 -15.25 -7.08
C LEU A 367 8.10 -15.08 -7.79
N ASP A 368 6.97 -15.11 -7.06
CA ASP A 368 5.65 -14.88 -7.68
C ASP A 368 5.53 -13.45 -8.25
N ARG A 369 6.10 -12.43 -7.61
CA ARG A 369 6.09 -11.07 -8.18
C ARG A 369 7.06 -10.91 -9.34
N ILE A 370 8.25 -11.52 -9.26
CA ILE A 370 9.20 -11.55 -10.39
C ILE A 370 8.53 -12.22 -11.61
N TRP A 371 7.85 -13.34 -11.38
CA TRP A 371 7.14 -14.08 -12.42
C TRP A 371 6.01 -13.27 -13.06
N LYS A 372 5.18 -12.61 -12.26
CA LYS A 372 4.07 -11.78 -12.77
C LYS A 372 4.53 -10.61 -13.64
N ASP A 373 5.74 -10.13 -13.42
CA ASP A 373 6.35 -9.04 -14.19
C ASP A 373 7.56 -9.52 -15.01
N ILE A 374 7.56 -10.79 -15.41
CA ILE A 374 8.70 -11.42 -16.10
C ILE A 374 9.08 -10.68 -17.39
N GLY A 375 8.12 -10.04 -18.05
CA GLY A 375 8.35 -9.21 -19.24
C GLY A 375 9.32 -8.06 -18.97
N THR A 376 9.19 -7.38 -17.83
CA THR A 376 10.10 -6.29 -17.43
C THR A 376 11.52 -6.77 -17.23
N TYR A 377 11.70 -7.95 -16.64
CA TYR A 377 13.02 -8.55 -16.40
C TYR A 377 13.65 -9.14 -17.66
N ARG A 378 12.85 -9.75 -18.54
CA ARG A 378 13.32 -10.36 -19.79
C ARG A 378 13.67 -9.35 -20.88
N ASN A 379 12.96 -8.23 -20.97
CA ASN A 379 13.22 -7.18 -21.97
C ASN A 379 14.60 -6.52 -21.82
N VAL A 380 15.32 -6.80 -20.74
CA VAL A 380 16.59 -6.18 -20.39
C VAL A 380 17.62 -7.22 -19.92
N ASP A 381 17.39 -8.51 -20.22
CA ASP A 381 18.25 -9.64 -19.86
C ASP A 381 18.59 -9.75 -18.35
N TYR A 382 17.75 -9.20 -17.47
CA TYR A 382 17.92 -9.36 -16.02
C TYR A 382 17.56 -10.79 -15.57
N VAL A 383 16.59 -11.41 -16.25
CA VAL A 383 16.29 -12.84 -16.17
C VAL A 383 16.42 -13.44 -17.57
N ALA A 384 17.42 -14.29 -17.78
CA ALA A 384 17.62 -14.96 -19.06
C ALA A 384 16.51 -15.99 -19.36
N PRO A 385 16.26 -16.33 -20.65
CA PRO A 385 15.19 -17.25 -21.03
C PRO A 385 15.21 -18.62 -20.33
N ASN A 386 16.38 -19.15 -20.03
CA ASN A 386 16.53 -20.44 -19.34
C ASN A 386 16.21 -20.32 -17.84
N LYS A 387 16.65 -19.22 -17.21
CA LYS A 387 16.34 -18.89 -15.81
C LYS A 387 14.84 -18.65 -15.56
N ALA A 388 14.08 -18.29 -16.59
CA ALA A 388 12.62 -18.15 -16.52
C ALA A 388 11.86 -19.48 -16.72
N LYS A 389 12.53 -20.61 -17.02
CA LYS A 389 11.88 -21.92 -17.14
C LYS A 389 11.91 -22.73 -15.84
N VAL A 390 12.81 -22.35 -14.94
CA VAL A 390 13.01 -22.88 -13.59
C VAL A 390 12.22 -22.01 -12.63
#